data_AF-A0A4Z2I618-F1
#
_entry.id   AF-A0A4Z2I618-F1
#
_cell.length_a   1.000
_cell.length_b   1.000
_cell.length_c   1.000
_cell.angle_alpha   90.00
_cell.angle_beta   90.00
_cell.angle_gamma   90.00
#
_symmetry.space_group_name_H-M   'P 1'
#
loop_
_entity.id
_entity.type
_entity.pdbx_description
1 polymer ?
#
loop_
_entity_poly.entity_id
_entity_poly.type
_entity_poly.pdbx_seq_one_letter_code
_entity_poly.pdbx_strand_id
1 'polypeptide(L)'
;MPVLKFIWFLCVCTGSVQIPWERSISPNKVPYYINHQAQTTCWDHPKMTELYQALADLNNIKFSAYRTAMKLRRVQKALRLDLVALSSLVEVFREQELQQGEHVMDVVEMIHGLTALYERQEEERSILVNIPLCVDMCLNWLLNVYDR
;
A
#
# COMPACT_ATOMS: atom_id res chain seq x y z
N MET A 1 -24.88 9.02 -2.79
CA MET A 1 -23.44 9.37 -2.73
C MET A 1 -22.52 8.30 -2.11
N PRO A 2 -22.87 7.52 -1.05
CA PRO A 2 -21.93 6.52 -0.50
C PRO A 2 -21.67 5.33 -1.43
N VAL A 3 -22.67 4.95 -2.26
CA VAL A 3 -22.55 3.85 -3.24
C VAL A 3 -21.53 4.15 -4.34
N LEU A 4 -21.41 5.40 -4.79
CA LEU A 4 -20.40 5.79 -5.79
C LEU A 4 -18.98 5.75 -5.22
N LYS A 5 -18.78 6.21 -3.98
CA LYS A 5 -17.49 6.07 -3.29
C LYS A 5 -17.11 4.58 -3.10
N PHE A 6 -18.09 3.72 -2.80
CA PHE A 6 -17.87 2.28 -2.64
C PHE A 6 -17.54 1.57 -3.96
N ILE A 7 -18.19 1.95 -5.06
CA ILE A 7 -17.91 1.42 -6.40
C ILE A 7 -16.54 1.90 -6.89
N TRP A 8 -16.18 3.16 -6.63
CA TRP A 8 -14.85 3.70 -6.92
C TRP A 8 -13.77 2.94 -6.11
N PHE A 9 -14.03 2.68 -4.83
CA PHE A 9 -13.15 1.93 -3.93
C PHE A 9 -12.86 0.49 -4.40
N LEU A 10 -13.87 -0.21 -4.93
CA LEU A 10 -13.68 -1.52 -5.56
C LEU A 10 -12.91 -1.38 -6.88
N CYS A 11 -13.26 -0.42 -7.72
CA CYS A 11 -12.66 -0.24 -9.05
C CYS A 11 -11.17 0.11 -9.01
N VAL A 12 -10.72 0.89 -8.03
CA VAL A 12 -9.32 1.36 -7.96
C VAL A 12 -8.34 0.24 -7.61
N CYS A 13 -8.74 -0.76 -6.81
CA CYS A 13 -7.83 -1.81 -6.34
C CYS A 13 -8.12 -3.20 -6.93
N THR A 14 -9.15 -3.39 -7.75
CA THR A 14 -9.47 -4.71 -8.37
C THR A 14 -8.34 -5.26 -9.25
N GLY A 15 -7.47 -4.39 -9.78
CA GLY A 15 -6.29 -4.79 -10.56
C GLY A 15 -5.04 -5.14 -9.74
N SER A 16 -5.08 -5.11 -8.40
CA SER A 16 -3.88 -5.34 -7.57
C SER A 16 -3.45 -6.81 -7.56
N VAL A 17 -4.41 -7.74 -7.61
CA VAL A 17 -4.20 -9.19 -7.60
C VAL A 17 -4.68 -9.83 -8.91
N GLN A 18 -4.24 -11.07 -9.14
CA GLN A 18 -4.60 -11.90 -10.29
C GLN A 18 -4.89 -13.32 -9.81
N ILE A 19 -5.59 -14.13 -10.62
CA ILE A 19 -5.86 -15.55 -10.33
C ILE A 19 -4.56 -16.25 -9.91
N PRO A 20 -4.54 -17.05 -8.83
CA PRO A 20 -5.69 -17.56 -8.05
C PRO A 20 -6.15 -16.66 -6.89
N TRP A 21 -5.66 -15.42 -6.82
CA TRP A 21 -5.95 -14.50 -5.73
C TRP A 21 -7.12 -13.59 -6.03
N GLU A 22 -7.95 -13.37 -5.03
CA GLU A 22 -9.04 -12.40 -5.03
C GLU A 22 -8.89 -11.45 -3.86
N ARG A 23 -9.10 -10.16 -4.10
CA ARG A 23 -9.16 -9.13 -3.06
C ARG A 23 -10.61 -8.95 -2.64
N SER A 24 -10.85 -9.02 -1.34
CA SER A 24 -12.16 -8.80 -0.74
C SER A 24 -12.06 -7.78 0.40
N ILE A 25 -13.21 -7.30 0.87
CA ILE A 25 -13.29 -6.28 1.92
C ILE A 25 -14.10 -6.85 3.09
N SER A 26 -13.55 -6.75 4.29
CA SER A 26 -14.24 -7.19 5.51
C SER A 26 -15.36 -6.21 5.91
N PRO A 27 -16.28 -6.58 6.82
CA PRO A 27 -17.29 -5.65 7.34
C PRO A 27 -16.70 -4.38 7.96
N ASN A 28 -15.48 -4.45 8.48
CA ASN A 28 -14.75 -3.32 9.06
C ASN A 28 -14.00 -2.48 8.02
N LYS A 29 -14.27 -2.69 6.71
CA LYS A 29 -13.63 -2.01 5.58
C LYS A 29 -12.14 -2.28 5.40
N VAL A 30 -11.58 -3.26 6.12
CA VAL A 30 -10.19 -3.69 5.97
C VAL A 30 -10.09 -4.70 4.80
N PRO A 31 -9.18 -4.51 3.84
CA PRO A 31 -8.93 -5.47 2.77
C PRO A 31 -8.36 -6.79 3.29
N TYR A 32 -8.76 -7.89 2.67
CA TYR A 32 -8.14 -9.20 2.85
C TYR A 32 -8.09 -9.94 1.52
N TYR A 33 -7.29 -10.99 1.45
CA TYR A 33 -6.98 -11.71 0.22
C TYR A 33 -7.37 -13.18 0.35
N ILE A 34 -8.05 -13.70 -0.67
CA ILE A 34 -8.52 -15.08 -0.77
C ILE A 34 -7.65 -15.79 -1.82
N ASN A 35 -7.06 -16.92 -1.45
CA ASN A 35 -6.39 -17.82 -2.39
C ASN A 35 -7.31 -18.97 -2.74
N HIS A 36 -7.87 -18.95 -3.95
CA HIS A 36 -8.80 -19.99 -4.41
C HIS A 36 -8.12 -21.34 -4.67
N GLN A 37 -6.81 -21.36 -4.92
CA GLN A 37 -6.07 -22.61 -5.12
C GLN A 37 -5.78 -23.31 -3.79
N ALA A 38 -5.37 -22.55 -2.77
CA ALA A 38 -5.03 -23.08 -1.45
C ALA A 38 -6.25 -23.15 -0.51
N GLN A 39 -7.38 -22.55 -0.88
CA GLN A 39 -8.58 -22.43 -0.03
C GLN A 39 -8.28 -21.75 1.31
N THR A 40 -7.47 -20.68 1.25
CA THR A 40 -7.03 -19.92 2.43
C THR A 40 -7.36 -18.45 2.31
N THR A 41 -7.48 -17.75 3.43
CA THR A 41 -7.59 -16.29 3.51
C THR A 41 -6.42 -15.70 4.29
N CYS A 42 -5.98 -14.51 3.92
CA CYS A 42 -4.91 -13.80 4.62
C CYS A 42 -5.11 -12.27 4.58
N TRP A 43 -4.55 -11.58 5.56
CA TRP A 43 -4.56 -10.11 5.62
C TRP A 43 -3.47 -9.49 4.75
N ASP A 44 -2.35 -10.20 4.58
CA ASP A 44 -1.24 -9.74 3.77
C ASP A 44 -1.48 -9.93 2.28
N HIS A 45 -1.15 -8.91 1.50
CA HIS A 45 -1.14 -9.02 0.04
C HIS A 45 -0.10 -10.09 -0.38
N PRO A 46 -0.35 -10.95 -1.39
CA PRO A 46 0.59 -12.00 -1.79
C PRO A 46 1.99 -11.47 -2.13
N LYS A 47 2.07 -10.36 -2.87
CA LYS A 47 3.34 -9.69 -3.16
C LYS A 47 4.01 -9.05 -1.93
N MET A 48 3.27 -8.70 -0.88
CA MET A 48 3.87 -8.26 0.41
C MET A 48 4.48 -9.46 1.12
N THR A 49 3.81 -10.62 1.09
CA THR A 49 4.34 -11.87 1.64
C THR A 49 5.64 -12.28 0.93
N GLU A 50 5.66 -12.26 -0.40
CA GLU A 50 6.86 -12.50 -1.21
C GLU A 50 7.98 -11.51 -0.87
N LEU A 51 7.65 -10.23 -0.70
CA LEU A 51 8.61 -9.21 -0.31
C LEU A 51 9.22 -9.53 1.05
N TYR A 52 8.41 -9.83 2.07
CA TYR A 52 8.91 -10.16 3.41
C TYR A 52 9.76 -11.43 3.43
N GLN A 53 9.42 -12.45 2.63
CA GLN A 53 10.25 -13.63 2.44
C GLN A 53 11.61 -13.26 1.83
N ALA A 54 11.63 -12.42 0.79
CA ALA A 54 12.87 -11.94 0.17
C ALA A 54 13.72 -11.06 1.11
N LEU A 55 13.12 -10.43 2.13
CA LEU A 55 13.90 -9.72 3.16
C LEU A 55 14.69 -10.65 4.07
N ALA A 56 14.37 -11.95 4.11
CA ALA A 56 15.10 -12.93 4.92
C ALA A 56 16.55 -13.11 4.44
N ASP A 57 16.82 -12.88 3.16
CA ASP A 57 18.18 -12.92 2.59
C ASP A 57 19.13 -11.91 3.25
N LEU A 58 18.57 -10.85 3.82
CA LEU A 58 19.31 -9.80 4.52
C LEU A 58 19.58 -10.14 6.00
N ASN A 59 19.10 -11.28 6.51
CA ASN A 59 19.27 -11.66 7.91
C ASN A 59 20.74 -11.87 8.31
N ASN A 60 21.59 -12.24 7.35
CA ASN A 60 23.01 -12.50 7.59
C ASN A 60 23.86 -11.22 7.69
N ILE A 61 23.27 -10.03 7.50
CA ILE A 61 23.98 -8.76 7.72
C ILE A 61 24.29 -8.63 9.22
N LYS A 62 25.59 -8.64 9.54
CA LYS A 62 26.14 -8.63 10.91
C LYS A 62 25.61 -7.47 11.75
N PHE A 63 25.66 -6.26 11.21
CA PHE A 63 25.26 -5.05 11.93
C PHE A 63 23.74 -4.84 11.83
N SER A 64 23.07 -4.79 12.97
CA SER A 64 21.61 -4.64 13.05
C SER A 64 21.08 -3.37 12.37
N ALA A 65 21.74 -2.23 12.57
CA ALA A 65 21.36 -0.98 11.93
C ALA A 65 21.39 -1.07 10.39
N TYR A 66 22.47 -1.61 9.82
CA TYR A 66 22.59 -1.81 8.38
C TYR A 66 21.58 -2.83 7.86
N ARG A 67 21.33 -3.91 8.61
CA ARG A 67 20.31 -4.91 8.26
C ARG A 67 18.93 -4.27 8.15
N THR A 68 18.53 -3.50 9.17
CA THR A 68 17.24 -2.79 9.17
C THR A 68 17.18 -1.75 8.05
N ALA A 69 18.23 -0.96 7.85
CA ALA A 69 18.28 0.04 6.78
C ALA A 69 18.15 -0.58 5.39
N MET A 70 18.83 -1.70 5.12
CA MET A 70 18.73 -2.42 3.85
C MET A 70 17.34 -3.02 3.64
N LYS A 71 16.73 -3.57 4.69
CA LYS A 71 15.35 -4.07 4.65
C LYS A 71 14.36 -2.94 4.33
N LEU A 72 14.46 -1.81 5.05
CA LEU A 72 13.63 -0.63 4.80
C LEU A 72 13.85 -0.06 3.40
N ARG A 73 15.09 -0.01 2.91
CA ARG A 73 15.39 0.43 1.54
C ARG A 73 14.72 -0.47 0.49
N ARG A 74 14.67 -1.78 0.73
CA ARG A 74 14.01 -2.73 -0.17
C ARG A 74 12.49 -2.59 -0.13
N VAL A 75 11.90 -2.39 1.05
CA VAL A 75 10.47 -2.04 1.19
C VAL A 75 10.15 -0.73 0.48
N GLN A 76 10.92 0.33 0.74
CA GLN A 76 10.74 1.65 0.13
C GLN A 76 10.71 1.57 -1.40
N LYS A 77 11.65 0.82 -2.00
CA LYS A 77 11.71 0.59 -3.45
C LYS A 77 10.55 -0.23 -3.97
N ALA A 78 10.16 -1.30 -3.27
CA ALA A 78 9.03 -2.15 -3.68
C ALA A 78 7.71 -1.37 -3.67
N LEU A 79 7.54 -0.44 -2.73
CA LEU A 79 6.41 0.47 -2.62
C LEU A 79 6.56 1.73 -3.49
N ARG A 80 7.67 1.90 -4.21
CA ARG A 80 8.03 3.10 -5.01
C ARG A 80 8.04 4.42 -4.23
N LEU A 81 8.12 4.37 -2.91
CA LEU A 81 8.20 5.56 -2.05
C LEU A 81 9.54 6.30 -2.19
N ASP A 82 10.55 5.68 -2.79
CA ASP A 82 11.84 6.30 -3.07
C ASP A 82 11.80 7.31 -4.23
N LEU A 83 10.71 7.32 -4.98
CA LEU A 83 10.50 8.21 -6.12
C LEU A 83 9.53 9.35 -5.81
N VAL A 84 8.87 9.30 -4.66
CA VAL A 84 7.91 10.32 -4.20
C VAL A 84 8.69 11.56 -3.74
N ALA A 85 8.38 12.71 -4.33
CA ALA A 85 8.94 13.98 -3.88
C ALA A 85 8.24 14.47 -2.61
N LEU A 86 8.99 15.12 -1.71
CA LEU A 86 8.43 15.64 -0.47
C LEU A 86 7.37 16.73 -0.72
N SER A 87 7.54 17.53 -1.77
CA SER A 87 6.55 18.51 -2.21
C SER A 87 5.20 17.86 -2.54
N SER A 88 5.21 16.75 -3.28
CA SER A 88 3.99 16.05 -3.69
C SER A 88 3.24 15.47 -2.48
N LEU A 89 3.98 14.98 -1.47
CA LEU A 89 3.40 14.56 -0.18
C LEU A 89 2.73 15.70 0.57
N VAL A 90 3.40 16.86 0.66
CA VAL A 90 2.86 18.05 1.34
C VAL A 90 1.55 18.50 0.68
N GLU A 91 1.49 18.50 -0.64
CA GLU A 91 0.28 18.86 -1.38
C GLU A 91 -0.86 17.87 -1.15
N VAL A 92 -0.59 16.56 -1.14
CA VAL A 92 -1.62 15.54 -0.83
C VAL A 92 -2.16 15.74 0.60
N PHE A 93 -1.29 15.98 1.58
CA PHE A 93 -1.73 16.25 2.95
C PHE A 93 -2.52 17.55 3.09
N ARG A 94 -2.16 18.59 2.32
CA ARG A 94 -2.90 19.85 2.30
C ARG A 94 -4.30 19.68 1.73
N GLU A 95 -4.44 18.94 0.63
CA GLU A 95 -5.72 18.70 -0.04
C GLU A 95 -6.68 17.84 0.75
N GLN A 96 -6.15 16.93 1.57
CA GLN A 96 -6.96 16.08 2.44
C GLN A 96 -7.23 16.71 3.82
N GLU A 97 -6.85 17.97 4.03
CA GLU A 97 -7.01 18.69 5.30
C GLU A 97 -6.34 17.97 6.49
N LEU A 98 -5.34 17.11 6.22
CA LEU A 98 -4.62 16.28 7.20
C LEU A 98 -3.59 17.07 8.03
N GLN A 99 -3.71 18.39 8.07
CA GLN A 99 -2.76 19.25 8.79
C GLN A 99 -3.00 19.26 10.31
N GLN A 100 -4.10 18.66 10.77
CA GLN A 100 -4.40 18.51 12.20
C GLN A 100 -3.80 17.21 12.74
N GLY A 101 -2.83 17.32 13.64
CA GLY A 101 -2.10 16.17 14.20
C GLY A 101 -2.93 15.19 15.05
N GLU A 102 -4.20 15.49 15.31
CA GLU A 102 -5.15 14.61 16.02
C GLU A 102 -6.08 13.84 15.08
N HIS A 103 -6.05 14.10 13.76
CA HIS A 103 -6.91 13.40 12.81
C HIS A 103 -6.53 11.92 12.68
N VAL A 104 -7.48 11.04 12.99
CA VAL A 104 -7.33 9.60 12.77
C VAL A 104 -7.86 9.27 11.39
N MET A 105 -6.95 8.87 10.51
CA MET A 105 -7.27 8.54 9.12
C MET A 105 -7.90 7.15 9.03
N ASP A 106 -9.08 7.04 8.38
CA ASP A 106 -9.66 5.72 8.10
C ASP A 106 -9.04 5.06 6.86
N VAL A 107 -9.27 3.76 6.67
CA VAL A 107 -8.74 2.99 5.51
C VAL A 107 -9.13 3.63 4.17
N VAL A 108 -10.27 4.30 4.12
CA VAL A 108 -10.78 4.92 2.89
C VAL A 108 -10.03 6.20 2.57
N GLU A 109 -9.79 7.05 3.56
CA GLU A 109 -8.95 8.23 3.45
C GLU A 109 -7.52 7.85 3.05
N MET A 110 -6.95 6.80 3.67
CA MET A 110 -5.63 6.28 3.31
C MET A 110 -5.56 5.88 1.83
N ILE A 111 -6.55 5.14 1.32
CA ILE A 111 -6.59 4.74 -0.09
C ILE A 111 -6.68 5.97 -1.00
N HIS A 112 -7.53 6.94 -0.69
CA HIS A 112 -7.61 8.16 -1.51
C HIS A 112 -6.27 8.92 -1.53
N GLY A 113 -5.61 9.06 -0.38
CA GLY A 113 -4.33 9.77 -0.27
C GLY A 113 -3.22 9.06 -1.04
N LEU A 114 -3.15 7.73 -0.93
CA LEU A 114 -2.18 6.92 -1.67
C LEU A 114 -2.46 6.95 -3.18
N THR A 115 -3.71 6.85 -3.62
CA THR A 115 -4.07 6.94 -5.04
C THR A 115 -3.63 8.27 -5.63
N ALA A 116 -3.97 9.40 -4.99
CA ALA A 116 -3.57 10.73 -5.44
C ALA A 116 -2.04 10.88 -5.49
N LEU A 117 -1.32 10.29 -4.52
CA LEU A 117 0.13 10.31 -4.49
C LEU A 117 0.76 9.56 -5.68
N TYR A 118 0.25 8.36 -6.00
CA TYR A 118 0.78 7.54 -7.09
C TYR A 118 0.38 8.05 -8.47
N GLU A 119 -0.80 8.65 -8.62
CA GLU A 119 -1.23 9.34 -9.86
C GLU A 119 -0.30 10.52 -10.18
N ARG A 120 -0.02 11.37 -9.17
CA ARG A 120 0.96 12.47 -9.33
C ARG A 120 2.34 11.98 -9.69
N GLN A 121 2.77 10.89 -9.07
CA GLN A 121 4.07 10.29 -9.36
C GLN A 121 4.16 9.79 -10.81
N GLU A 122 3.08 9.21 -11.33
CA GLU A 122 2.99 8.78 -12.74
C GLU A 122 3.07 9.99 -13.69
N GLU A 123 2.34 11.06 -13.39
CA GLU A 123 2.35 12.31 -14.16
C GLU A 123 3.73 13.00 -14.16
N GLU A 124 4.31 13.25 -12.99
CA GLU A 124 5.56 13.99 -12.81
C GLU A 124 6.75 13.31 -13.50
N ARG A 125 6.77 11.98 -13.52
CA ARG A 125 7.91 11.21 -14.03
C ARG A 125 7.66 10.60 -15.40
N SER A 126 6.43 10.64 -15.91
CA SER A 126 6.02 9.96 -17.15
C SER A 126 6.39 8.47 -17.15
N ILE A 127 6.29 7.81 -15.99
CA ILE A 127 6.58 6.38 -15.81
C ILE A 127 5.26 5.66 -15.59
N LEU A 128 5.02 4.59 -16.34
CA LEU A 128 3.85 3.73 -16.13
C LEU A 128 3.92 3.07 -14.73
N VAL A 129 2.94 3.37 -13.89
CA VAL A 129 2.80 2.82 -12.54
C VAL A 129 1.58 1.93 -12.49
N ASN A 130 1.72 0.71 -11.95
CA ASN A 130 0.54 -0.06 -11.57
C ASN A 130 0.01 0.52 -10.26
N ILE A 131 -0.78 1.59 -10.38
CA ILE A 131 -1.36 2.34 -9.24
C ILE A 131 -2.16 1.41 -8.32
N PRO A 132 -3.09 0.56 -8.81
CA PRO A 132 -3.85 -0.38 -7.98
C PRO A 132 -2.96 -1.22 -7.06
N LEU A 133 -1.88 -1.78 -7.62
CA LEU A 133 -0.94 -2.60 -6.85
C LEU A 133 -0.14 -1.77 -5.84
N CYS A 134 0.34 -0.58 -6.23
CA CYS A 134 1.15 0.25 -5.35
C CYS A 134 0.34 0.72 -4.13
N VAL A 135 -0.92 1.12 -4.35
CA VAL A 135 -1.86 1.50 -3.28
C VAL A 135 -2.09 0.34 -2.33
N ASP A 136 -2.44 -0.86 -2.83
CA ASP A 136 -2.73 -2.02 -1.98
C ASP A 136 -1.50 -2.49 -1.20
N MET A 137 -0.32 -2.52 -1.82
CA MET A 137 0.94 -2.89 -1.15
C MET A 137 1.30 -1.87 -0.06
N CYS A 138 1.17 -0.57 -0.35
CA CYS A 138 1.52 0.49 0.59
C CYS A 138 0.53 0.54 1.76
N LEU A 139 -0.77 0.42 1.48
CA LEU A 139 -1.81 0.28 2.49
C LEU A 139 -1.55 -0.93 3.39
N ASN A 140 -1.26 -2.10 2.80
CA ASN A 140 -0.98 -3.31 3.57
C ASN A 140 0.26 -3.15 4.46
N TRP A 141 1.29 -2.45 3.99
CA TRP A 141 2.45 -2.11 4.82
C TRP A 141 2.09 -1.17 5.98
N LEU A 142 1.32 -0.11 5.73
CA LEU A 142 0.91 0.84 6.76
C LEU A 142 0.03 0.19 7.84
N LEU A 143 -0.96 -0.61 7.44
CA LEU A 143 -1.81 -1.34 8.39
C LEU A 143 -1.00 -2.30 9.27
N ASN A 144 -0.06 -3.03 8.68
CA ASN A 144 0.83 -3.92 9.42
C ASN A 144 1.74 -3.22 10.46
N VAL A 145 2.03 -1.94 10.24
CA VAL A 145 2.89 -1.13 11.13
C VAL A 145 2.07 -0.42 12.21
N TYR A 146 0.89 0.10 11.87
CA TYR A 146 0.16 1.04 12.73
C TYR A 146 -1.18 0.52 13.28
N ASP A 147 -1.77 -0.53 12.70
CA ASP A 147 -3.13 -0.99 13.02
C ASP A 147 -3.17 -2.51 13.30
N ARG A 148 -2.21 -2.98 14.09
CA ARG A 148 -1.99 -4.40 14.36
C ARG A 148 -2.69 -4.92 15.60
#